data_AF-A0A928RP75-F1
#
_entry.id   AF-A0A928RP75-F1
#
_cell.length_a   1.000
_cell.length_b   1.000
_cell.length_c   1.000
_cell.angle_alpha   90.00
_cell.angle_beta   90.00
_cell.angle_gamma   90.00
#
_symmetry.space_group_name_H-M   'P 1'
#
loop_
_entity.id
_entity.type
_entity.pdbx_description
1 polymer ?
#
loop_
_entity_poly.entity_id
_entity_poly.type
_entity_poly.pdbx_seq_one_letter_code
_entity_poly.pdbx_strand_id
1 'polypeptide(L)'
;MFNKLNIKTPQDLMQYFKDNLNYGFVYRKQKFTDMEPDFQKNMDKLYKIRLGKDFLKHKYGVCWDFCELERTFFLKNNIEHHCYFIESYINRSEGGPTHTFALFKQNNKWCWFEYSWFYHRGIWEYNSKEEALQDILLKFEKFFDRKLINIRIYETAQVKKRLNAFEFVEHCLKGQKLELTI
;
A
#
# COMPACT_ATOMS: atom_id res chain seq x y z
N MET A 1 19.15 6.20 4.41
CA MET A 1 18.02 7.12 4.12
C MET A 1 17.34 7.42 5.44
N PHE A 2 16.64 6.43 6.00
CA PHE A 2 15.97 6.53 7.31
C PHE A 2 16.89 6.91 8.48
N ASN A 3 18.12 6.38 8.54
CA ASN A 3 19.08 6.76 9.61
C ASN A 3 19.42 8.26 9.62
N LYS A 4 19.47 8.92 8.44
CA LYS A 4 19.71 10.38 8.36
C LYS A 4 18.49 11.20 8.79
N LEU A 5 17.31 10.58 8.79
CA LEU A 5 16.04 11.15 9.22
C LEU A 5 15.71 10.76 10.68
N ASN A 6 16.61 10.05 11.37
CA ASN A 6 16.41 9.51 12.71
C ASN A 6 15.16 8.62 12.88
N ILE A 7 14.72 7.96 11.79
CA ILE A 7 13.58 7.03 11.81
C ILE A 7 14.12 5.63 12.13
N LYS A 8 13.80 5.09 13.32
CA LYS A 8 14.34 3.82 13.81
C LYS A 8 13.28 2.75 14.04
N THR A 9 12.07 3.17 14.38
CA THR A 9 10.95 2.28 14.69
C THR A 9 9.82 2.42 13.67
N PRO A 10 8.92 1.42 13.56
CA PRO A 10 7.67 1.59 12.81
C PRO A 10 6.87 2.81 13.27
N GLN A 11 6.87 3.11 14.57
CA GLN A 11 6.19 4.29 15.14
C GLN A 11 6.83 5.60 14.63
N ASP A 12 8.16 5.67 14.57
CA ASP A 12 8.86 6.82 13.97
C ASP A 12 8.50 6.97 12.49
N LEU A 13 8.39 5.85 11.76
CA LEU A 13 8.04 5.86 10.34
C LEU A 13 6.62 6.38 10.14
N MET A 14 5.67 5.90 10.94
CA MET A 14 4.27 6.36 10.94
C MET A 14 4.19 7.86 11.24
N GLN A 15 4.92 8.32 12.26
CA GLN A 15 4.95 9.74 12.61
C GLN A 15 5.57 10.58 11.48
N TYR A 16 6.67 10.11 10.89
CA TYR A 16 7.28 10.77 9.74
C TYR A 16 6.31 10.86 8.55
N PHE A 17 5.53 9.81 8.26
CA PHE A 17 4.53 9.84 7.20
C PHE A 17 3.49 10.94 7.47
N LYS A 18 2.93 10.98 8.68
CA LYS A 18 1.95 12.00 9.10
C LYS A 18 2.47 13.42 8.94
N ASP A 19 3.73 13.65 9.33
CA ASP A 19 4.29 15.00 9.38
C ASP A 19 4.81 15.49 8.03
N ASN A 20 5.15 14.57 7.11
CA ASN A 20 5.95 14.93 5.93
C ASN A 20 5.36 14.49 4.59
N LEU A 21 4.44 13.52 4.56
CA LEU A 21 3.98 12.89 3.32
C LEU A 21 2.46 13.04 3.15
N ASN A 22 2.04 13.21 1.90
CA ASN A 22 0.66 13.45 1.51
C ASN A 22 0.18 12.34 0.56
N TYR A 23 -1.12 12.10 0.56
CA TYR A 23 -1.74 11.19 -0.40
C TYR A 23 -1.92 11.90 -1.76
N GLY A 24 -1.57 11.21 -2.85
CA GLY A 24 -1.64 11.75 -4.21
C GLY A 24 -0.39 11.43 -5.03
N PHE A 25 -0.20 12.06 -6.18
CA PHE A 25 1.01 11.86 -6.98
C PHE A 25 1.48 13.14 -7.68
N VAL A 26 2.71 13.12 -8.20
CA VAL A 26 3.30 14.26 -8.93
C VAL A 26 3.67 13.85 -10.35
N TYR A 27 3.15 14.59 -11.33
CA TYR A 27 3.53 14.49 -12.74
C TYR A 27 3.94 15.87 -13.27
N ARG A 28 5.13 15.97 -13.89
CA ARG A 28 5.69 17.23 -14.42
C ARG A 28 5.61 18.43 -13.44
N LYS A 29 5.89 18.20 -12.15
CA LYS A 29 5.79 19.17 -11.04
C LYS A 29 4.37 19.58 -10.63
N GLN A 30 3.34 19.14 -11.35
CA GLN A 30 1.95 19.27 -10.92
C GLN A 30 1.62 18.16 -9.92
N LYS A 31 0.90 18.52 -8.86
CA LYS A 31 0.39 17.61 -7.83
C LYS A 31 -1.05 17.24 -8.19
N PHE A 32 -1.39 15.99 -7.97
CA PHE A 32 -2.73 15.44 -8.13
C PHE A 32 -3.10 14.78 -6.82
N THR A 33 -4.23 15.15 -6.23
CA THR A 33 -4.71 14.65 -4.93
C THR A 33 -6.05 13.95 -5.07
N ASP A 34 -6.36 13.06 -4.13
CA ASP A 34 -7.61 12.30 -4.06
C ASP A 34 -8.87 13.17 -3.83
N MET A 35 -8.67 14.46 -3.54
CA MET A 35 -9.75 15.46 -3.50
C MET A 35 -10.18 15.93 -4.90
N GLU A 36 -9.42 15.63 -5.94
CA GLU A 36 -9.72 16.07 -7.31
C GLU A 36 -10.70 15.11 -8.01
N PRO A 37 -11.74 15.62 -8.70
CA PRO A 37 -12.73 14.77 -9.38
C PRO A 37 -12.14 13.80 -10.41
N ASP A 38 -11.09 14.23 -11.11
CA ASP A 38 -10.42 13.44 -12.16
C ASP A 38 -9.22 12.62 -11.62
N PHE A 39 -9.06 12.48 -10.29
CA PHE A 39 -7.88 11.86 -9.69
C PHE A 39 -7.58 10.47 -10.28
N GLN A 40 -8.56 9.58 -10.32
CA GLN A 40 -8.38 8.22 -10.85
C GLN A 40 -8.00 8.22 -12.33
N LYS A 41 -8.70 9.01 -13.14
CA LYS A 41 -8.42 9.15 -14.57
C LYS A 41 -7.02 9.71 -14.85
N ASN A 42 -6.57 10.63 -14.01
CA ASN A 42 -5.20 11.17 -14.08
C ASN A 42 -4.18 10.14 -13.60
N MET A 43 -4.50 9.35 -12.57
CA MET A 43 -3.66 8.27 -12.10
C MET A 43 -3.43 7.25 -13.22
N ASP A 44 -4.48 6.75 -13.86
CA ASP A 44 -4.37 5.76 -14.94
C ASP A 44 -3.47 6.21 -16.10
N LYS A 45 -3.49 7.51 -16.41
CA LYS A 45 -2.77 8.10 -17.55
C LYS A 45 -1.35 8.57 -17.22
N LEU A 46 -1.15 9.13 -16.03
CA LEU A 46 0.04 9.95 -15.72
C LEU A 46 0.90 9.36 -14.60
N TYR A 47 0.31 8.51 -13.76
CA TYR A 47 0.99 7.99 -12.59
C TYR A 47 2.19 7.12 -12.97
N LYS A 48 3.26 7.29 -12.19
CA LYS A 48 4.40 6.38 -12.16
C LYS A 48 4.88 6.23 -10.73
N ILE A 49 5.02 4.99 -10.28
CA ILE A 49 5.52 4.70 -8.93
C ILE A 49 6.88 5.36 -8.69
N ARG A 50 7.05 5.86 -7.48
CA ARG A 50 8.24 6.52 -6.97
C ARG A 50 8.81 5.69 -5.83
N LEU A 51 10.13 5.52 -5.85
CA LEU A 51 10.83 4.64 -4.93
C LEU A 51 11.80 5.43 -4.07
N GLY A 52 11.87 5.09 -2.79
CA GLY A 52 12.87 5.57 -1.84
C GLY A 52 13.07 7.09 -1.87
N LYS A 53 14.28 7.53 -2.24
CA LYS A 53 14.65 8.97 -2.23
C LYS A 53 13.79 9.82 -3.17
N ASP A 54 13.34 9.27 -4.30
CA ASP A 54 12.51 10.03 -5.25
C ASP A 54 11.13 10.32 -4.66
N PHE A 55 10.54 9.34 -3.97
CA PHE A 55 9.28 9.53 -3.26
C PHE A 55 9.44 10.55 -2.13
N LEU A 56 10.44 10.37 -1.25
CA LEU A 56 10.71 11.31 -0.15
C LEU A 56 10.94 12.75 -0.61
N LYS A 57 11.58 12.94 -1.77
CA LYS A 57 11.81 14.26 -2.36
C LYS A 57 10.50 14.95 -2.76
N HIS A 58 9.55 14.21 -3.34
CA HIS A 58 8.31 14.77 -3.88
C HIS A 58 7.20 14.86 -2.85
N LYS A 59 7.23 14.02 -1.80
CA LYS A 59 6.29 14.03 -0.65
C LYS A 59 4.83 13.68 -0.96
N TYR A 60 4.51 13.22 -2.17
CA TYR A 60 3.19 12.72 -2.56
C TYR A 60 3.32 11.32 -3.13
N GLY A 61 2.54 10.40 -2.59
CA GLY A 61 2.43 9.01 -3.04
C GLY A 61 1.04 8.47 -2.82
N VAL A 62 0.72 7.37 -3.51
CA VAL A 62 -0.49 6.57 -3.27
C VAL A 62 -0.12 5.31 -2.49
N CYS A 63 -1.09 4.45 -2.19
CA CYS A 63 -0.86 3.22 -1.42
C CYS A 63 0.35 2.40 -1.91
N TRP A 64 0.56 2.36 -3.22
CA TRP A 64 1.66 1.66 -3.86
C TRP A 64 3.04 2.23 -3.51
N ASP A 65 3.19 3.55 -3.50
CA ASP A 65 4.46 4.22 -3.14
C ASP A 65 4.76 4.06 -1.64
N PHE A 66 3.73 4.20 -0.80
CA PHE A 66 3.84 4.02 0.66
C PHE A 66 4.26 2.60 1.01
N CYS A 67 3.60 1.60 0.43
CA CYS A 67 3.92 0.19 0.70
C CYS A 67 5.36 -0.17 0.30
N GLU A 68 5.88 0.35 -0.82
CA GLU A 68 7.28 0.14 -1.21
C GLU A 68 8.28 0.90 -0.33
N LEU A 69 7.89 2.05 0.23
CA LEU A 69 8.69 2.78 1.20
C LEU A 69 8.75 2.04 2.55
N GLU A 70 7.62 1.51 3.01
CA GLU A 70 7.49 0.62 4.17
C GLU A 70 8.36 -0.63 4.00
N ARG A 71 8.23 -1.33 2.87
CA ARG A 71 9.09 -2.48 2.52
C ARG A 71 10.57 -2.13 2.63
N THR A 72 10.97 -0.98 2.06
CA THR A 72 12.35 -0.51 2.11
C THR A 72 12.81 -0.24 3.56
N PHE A 73 11.93 0.24 4.42
CA PHE A 73 12.21 0.44 5.83
C PHE A 73 12.38 -0.89 6.56
N PHE A 74 11.43 -1.83 6.42
CA PHE A 74 11.47 -3.12 7.10
C PHE A 74 12.69 -3.95 6.66
N LEU A 75 12.98 -4.01 5.35
CA LEU A 75 14.18 -4.67 4.82
C LEU A 75 15.47 -4.13 5.46
N LYS A 76 15.60 -2.80 5.60
CA LYS A 76 16.83 -2.18 6.12
C LYS A 76 17.02 -2.35 7.62
N ASN A 77 15.95 -2.63 8.34
CA ASN A 77 15.99 -2.86 9.78
C ASN A 77 15.93 -4.36 10.11
N ASN A 78 16.07 -5.25 9.12
CA ASN A 78 15.97 -6.70 9.29
C ASN A 78 14.67 -7.13 9.99
N ILE A 79 13.57 -6.44 9.69
CA ILE A 79 12.24 -6.77 10.22
C ILE A 79 11.57 -7.75 9.25
N GLU A 80 11.12 -8.90 9.76
CA GLU A 80 10.32 -9.85 8.98
C GLU A 80 9.01 -9.17 8.55
N HIS A 81 8.70 -9.17 7.25
CA HIS A 81 7.55 -8.47 6.70
C HIS A 81 7.10 -9.06 5.37
N HIS A 82 5.86 -8.74 5.01
CA HIS A 82 5.22 -9.08 3.75
C HIS A 82 4.41 -7.89 3.25
N CYS A 83 4.36 -7.69 1.95
CA CYS A 83 3.60 -6.60 1.34
C CYS A 83 2.59 -7.20 0.37
N TYR A 84 1.36 -6.75 0.49
CA TYR A 84 0.22 -7.35 -0.19
C TYR A 84 -0.44 -6.36 -1.13
N PHE A 85 -1.08 -6.90 -2.16
CA PHE A 85 -1.99 -6.21 -3.05
C PHE A 85 -3.33 -6.90 -2.98
N ILE A 86 -4.38 -6.16 -2.63
CA ILE A 86 -5.77 -6.62 -2.69
C ILE A 86 -6.44 -5.99 -3.91
N GLU A 87 -7.10 -6.83 -4.69
CA GLU A 87 -7.96 -6.39 -5.80
C GLU A 87 -9.35 -6.99 -5.65
N SER A 88 -10.32 -6.34 -6.30
CA SER A 88 -11.68 -6.82 -6.42
C SER A 88 -12.24 -6.48 -7.79
N TYR A 89 -13.43 -6.98 -8.07
CA TYR A 89 -14.17 -6.68 -9.29
C TYR A 89 -15.55 -6.18 -8.91
N ILE A 90 -16.08 -5.26 -9.72
CA ILE A 90 -17.48 -4.82 -9.60
C ILE A 90 -18.37 -5.86 -10.31
N ASN A 91 -17.94 -6.32 -11.48
CA ASN A 91 -18.56 -7.40 -12.24
C ASN A 91 -17.49 -8.13 -13.07
N ARG A 92 -17.88 -9.17 -13.83
CA ARG A 92 -16.94 -9.99 -14.60
C ARG A 92 -16.13 -9.20 -15.66
N SER A 93 -16.61 -8.04 -16.08
CA SER A 93 -16.01 -7.19 -17.11
C SER A 93 -15.38 -5.89 -16.58
N GLU A 94 -15.56 -5.58 -15.30
CA GLU A 94 -15.19 -4.28 -14.72
C GLU A 94 -14.32 -4.48 -13.48
N GLY A 95 -13.11 -3.92 -13.54
CA GLY A 95 -12.18 -3.87 -12.41
C GLY A 95 -12.77 -3.09 -11.24
N GLY A 96 -12.49 -3.57 -10.04
CA GLY A 96 -12.90 -2.93 -8.80
C GLY A 96 -11.78 -2.15 -8.14
N PRO A 97 -12.03 -1.66 -6.91
CA PRO A 97 -10.99 -1.03 -6.11
C PRO A 97 -9.81 -1.98 -5.85
N THR A 98 -8.64 -1.38 -5.68
CA THR A 98 -7.40 -2.05 -5.30
C THR A 98 -6.73 -1.31 -4.15
N HIS A 99 -5.89 -2.01 -3.38
CA HIS A 99 -5.11 -1.41 -2.31
C HIS A 99 -3.82 -2.19 -2.06
N THR A 100 -2.80 -1.53 -1.52
CA THR A 100 -1.59 -2.20 -1.04
C THR A 100 -1.34 -1.90 0.42
N PHE A 101 -0.86 -2.88 1.16
CA PHE A 101 -0.60 -2.78 2.60
C PHE A 101 0.58 -3.67 3.00
N ALA A 102 1.21 -3.37 4.14
CA ALA A 102 2.30 -4.17 4.69
C ALA A 102 1.92 -4.81 6.03
N LEU A 103 2.30 -6.08 6.20
CA LEU A 103 2.35 -6.74 7.50
C LEU A 103 3.81 -6.92 7.90
N PHE A 104 4.15 -6.65 9.16
CA PHE A 104 5.48 -6.87 9.71
C PHE A 104 5.41 -7.56 11.07
N LYS A 105 6.48 -8.24 11.47
CA LYS A 105 6.53 -8.95 12.74
C LYS A 105 7.24 -8.12 13.79
N GLN A 106 6.61 -7.99 14.96
CA GLN A 106 7.18 -7.30 16.12
C GLN A 106 6.68 -7.96 17.40
N ASN A 107 7.57 -8.22 18.37
CA ASN A 107 7.22 -8.80 19.67
C ASN A 107 6.35 -10.07 19.59
N ASN A 108 6.66 -10.98 18.67
CA ASN A 108 5.90 -12.21 18.38
C ASN A 108 4.44 -11.98 17.93
N LYS A 109 4.09 -10.77 17.49
CA LYS A 109 2.82 -10.43 16.84
C LYS A 109 3.04 -10.11 15.37
N TRP A 110 1.96 -10.22 14.60
CA TRP A 110 1.88 -9.67 13.25
C TRP A 110 1.22 -8.30 13.33
N CYS A 111 1.81 -7.31 12.69
CA CYS A 111 1.37 -5.93 12.76
C CYS A 111 1.02 -5.42 11.36
N TRP A 112 -0.18 -4.91 11.15
CA TRP A 112 -0.57 -4.20 9.94
C TRP A 112 -0.13 -2.75 10.04
N PHE A 113 0.78 -2.35 9.17
CA PHE A 113 1.16 -0.96 8.99
C PHE A 113 0.26 -0.34 7.91
N GLU A 114 -0.59 0.61 8.30
CA GLU A 114 -1.50 1.29 7.38
C GLU A 114 -1.35 2.80 7.46
N TYR A 115 -1.03 3.43 6.34
CA TYR A 115 -1.02 4.89 6.23
C TYR A 115 -1.91 5.41 5.10
N SER A 116 -2.08 4.63 4.05
CA SER A 116 -2.69 5.07 2.81
C SER A 116 -4.21 5.05 2.88
N TRP A 117 -4.77 4.15 3.68
CA TRP A 117 -6.19 4.07 3.95
C TRP A 117 -6.55 4.92 5.15
N PHE A 118 -7.06 6.14 4.89
CA PHE A 118 -7.31 7.17 5.90
C PHE A 118 -8.04 6.67 7.17
N TYR A 119 -9.15 5.95 7.01
CA TYR A 119 -9.98 5.46 8.11
C TYR A 119 -9.34 4.37 8.97
N HIS A 120 -8.29 3.72 8.46
CA HIS A 120 -7.58 2.66 9.15
C HIS A 120 -6.11 2.99 9.41
N ARG A 121 -5.73 4.28 9.32
CA ARG A 121 -4.35 4.70 9.58
C ARG A 121 -3.90 4.30 10.97
N GLY A 122 -2.83 3.53 11.06
CA GLY A 122 -2.31 3.04 12.32
C GLY A 122 -1.36 1.85 12.17
N ILE A 123 -0.95 1.33 13.32
CA ILE A 123 -0.26 0.05 13.44
C ILE A 123 -1.17 -0.85 14.28
N TRP A 124 -1.69 -1.91 13.67
CA TRP A 124 -2.67 -2.81 14.30
C TRP A 124 -2.03 -4.16 14.56
N GLU A 125 -2.19 -4.71 15.77
CA GLU A 125 -1.53 -5.95 16.18
C GLU A 125 -2.48 -7.15 16.13
N TYR A 126 -1.95 -8.30 15.72
CA TYR A 126 -2.64 -9.57 15.54
C TYR A 126 -1.80 -10.72 16.06
N ASN A 127 -2.45 -11.81 16.46
CA ASN A 127 -1.76 -13.01 16.94
C ASN A 127 -1.17 -13.84 15.79
N SER A 128 -1.78 -13.78 14.61
CA SER A 128 -1.31 -14.47 13.41
C SER A 128 -1.43 -13.59 12.17
N LYS A 129 -0.75 -14.01 11.09
CA LYS A 129 -0.83 -13.36 9.79
C LYS A 129 -2.22 -13.56 9.18
N GLU A 130 -2.79 -14.73 9.40
CA GLU A 130 -4.11 -15.12 8.93
C GLU A 130 -5.20 -14.25 9.57
N GLU A 131 -5.11 -13.98 10.88
CA GLU A 131 -6.02 -13.08 11.60
C GLU A 131 -5.97 -11.66 11.01
N ALA A 132 -4.76 -11.15 10.76
CA ALA A 132 -4.58 -9.84 10.13
C ALA A 132 -5.19 -9.78 8.73
N LEU A 133 -4.93 -10.78 7.89
CA LEU A 133 -5.44 -10.85 6.51
C LEU A 133 -6.96 -10.94 6.47
N GLN A 134 -7.57 -11.73 7.35
CA GLN A 134 -9.04 -11.86 7.45
C GLN A 134 -9.69 -10.54 7.87
N ASP A 135 -9.16 -9.86 8.88
CA ASP A 135 -9.69 -8.57 9.34
C ASP A 135 -9.55 -7.47 8.27
N ILE A 136 -8.40 -7.40 7.58
CA ILE A 136 -8.20 -6.46 6.46
C ILE A 136 -9.16 -6.76 5.31
N LEU A 137 -9.38 -8.04 4.97
CA LEU A 137 -10.33 -8.44 3.93
C LEU A 137 -11.77 -8.01 4.29
N LEU A 138 -12.21 -8.26 5.52
CA LEU A 138 -13.52 -7.85 6.00
C LEU A 138 -13.70 -6.33 6.01
N LYS A 139 -12.67 -5.58 6.40
CA LYS A 139 -12.66 -4.11 6.29
C LYS A 139 -12.78 -3.66 4.84
N PHE A 140 -12.04 -4.30 3.93
CA PHE A 140 -12.04 -3.95 2.51
C PHE A 140 -13.40 -4.19 1.87
N GLU A 141 -14.04 -5.32 2.17
CA GLU A 141 -15.40 -5.63 1.74
C GLU A 141 -16.43 -4.59 2.21
N LYS A 142 -16.37 -4.22 3.49
CA LYS A 142 -17.33 -3.29 4.11
C LYS A 142 -17.13 -1.84 3.71
N PHE A 143 -15.97 -1.49 3.17
CA PHE A 143 -15.63 -0.10 2.84
C PHE A 143 -16.44 0.46 1.67
N PHE A 144 -16.92 -0.41 0.78
CA PHE A 144 -17.61 0.00 -0.43
C PHE A 144 -19.11 -0.25 -0.29
N ASP A 145 -19.93 0.75 -0.61
CA ASP A 145 -21.40 0.67 -0.61
C ASP A 145 -21.98 -0.23 -1.72
N ARG A 146 -21.13 -1.00 -2.39
CA ARG A 146 -21.48 -1.90 -3.49
C ARG A 146 -20.87 -3.27 -3.27
N LYS A 147 -21.59 -4.30 -3.73
CA LYS A 147 -21.09 -5.67 -3.68
C LYS A 147 -19.84 -5.81 -4.54
N LEU A 148 -18.73 -6.12 -3.91
CA LEU A 148 -17.51 -6.57 -4.56
C LEU A 148 -17.60 -8.07 -4.83
N ILE A 149 -17.01 -8.52 -5.94
CA ILE A 149 -16.87 -9.94 -6.26
C ILE A 149 -15.40 -10.27 -6.50
N ASN A 150 -15.05 -11.56 -6.34
CA ASN A 150 -13.72 -12.09 -6.65
C ASN A 150 -12.59 -11.31 -5.97
N ILE A 151 -12.73 -11.01 -4.68
CA ILE A 151 -11.68 -10.32 -3.92
C ILE A 151 -10.50 -11.28 -3.76
N ARG A 152 -9.30 -10.79 -4.08
CA ARG A 152 -8.08 -11.59 -4.10
C ARG A 152 -6.96 -10.81 -3.47
N ILE A 153 -6.11 -11.51 -2.73
CA ILE A 153 -4.90 -10.96 -2.14
C ILE A 153 -3.68 -11.64 -2.76
N TYR A 154 -2.69 -10.84 -3.13
CA TYR A 154 -1.43 -11.25 -3.69
C TYR A 154 -0.30 -10.78 -2.79
N GLU A 155 0.60 -11.68 -2.40
CA GLU A 155 1.89 -11.29 -1.85
C GLU A 155 2.80 -10.81 -2.98
N THR A 156 3.32 -9.59 -2.84
CA THR A 156 4.00 -8.88 -3.92
C THR A 156 5.52 -8.84 -3.71
N ALA A 157 6.25 -8.99 -4.81
CA ALA A 157 7.69 -8.75 -4.83
C ALA A 157 7.99 -7.24 -4.86
N GLN A 158 9.20 -6.86 -4.42
CA GLN A 158 9.66 -5.47 -4.50
C GLN A 158 9.71 -4.96 -5.95
N VAL A 159 9.26 -3.72 -6.15
CA VAL A 159 9.36 -3.05 -7.45
C VAL A 159 10.78 -2.53 -7.67
N LYS A 160 11.37 -2.86 -8.83
CA LYS A 160 12.78 -2.52 -9.14
C LYS A 160 12.95 -1.32 -10.09
N LYS A 161 11.86 -0.84 -10.71
CA LYS A 161 11.88 0.25 -11.69
C LYS A 161 10.61 1.09 -11.60
N ARG A 162 10.59 2.24 -12.27
CA ARG A 162 9.39 3.08 -12.35
C ARG A 162 8.36 2.45 -13.30
N LEU A 163 7.31 1.88 -12.72
CA LEU A 163 6.14 1.32 -13.41
C LEU A 163 5.05 2.39 -13.52
N ASN A 164 4.34 2.42 -14.64
CA ASN A 164 3.05 3.10 -14.73
C ASN A 164 1.95 2.31 -14.00
N ALA A 165 0.72 2.81 -13.97
CA ALA A 165 -0.37 2.18 -13.23
C ALA A 165 -0.68 0.75 -13.69
N PHE A 166 -0.79 0.54 -15.01
CA PHE A 166 -1.03 -0.78 -15.59
C PHE A 166 0.12 -1.76 -15.28
N GLU A 167 1.36 -1.33 -15.51
CA GLU A 167 2.54 -2.16 -15.24
C GLU A 167 2.68 -2.53 -13.76
N PHE A 168 2.27 -1.64 -12.84
CA PHE A 168 2.29 -1.91 -11.41
C PHE A 168 1.26 -2.98 -11.04
N VAL A 169 0.03 -2.87 -11.53
CA VAL A 169 -1.00 -3.89 -11.30
C VAL A 169 -0.54 -5.24 -11.86
N GLU A 170 -0.02 -5.29 -13.09
CA GLU A 170 0.53 -6.53 -13.65
C GLU A 170 1.68 -7.12 -12.81
N HIS A 171 2.53 -6.26 -12.25
CA HIS A 171 3.59 -6.69 -11.35
C HIS A 171 3.03 -7.33 -10.07
N CYS A 172 1.98 -6.75 -9.48
CA CYS A 172 1.31 -7.31 -8.31
C CYS A 172 0.63 -8.64 -8.61
N LEU A 173 -0.05 -8.78 -9.75
CA LEU A 173 -0.76 -10.00 -10.15
C LEU A 173 0.16 -11.18 -10.48
N LYS A 174 1.44 -10.92 -10.76
CA LYS A 174 2.48 -11.96 -10.89
C LYS A 174 3.00 -12.46 -9.54
N GLY A 175 2.58 -11.83 -8.43
CA GLY A 175 2.88 -12.25 -7.07
C GLY A 175 2.21 -13.57 -6.69
N GLN A 176 2.48 -14.03 -5.47
CA GLN A 176 1.85 -15.23 -4.94
C GLN A 176 0.41 -14.90 -4.53
N LYS A 177 -0.57 -15.42 -5.27
CA LYS A 177 -1.98 -15.38 -4.85
C LYS A 177 -2.15 -16.18 -3.56
N LEU A 178 -2.79 -15.58 -2.56
CA LEU A 178 -3.14 -16.26 -1.32
C LEU A 178 -4.44 -17.04 -1.51
N GLU A 179 -4.45 -18.28 -1.00
CA GLU A 179 -5.66 -19.08 -0.83
C GLU A 179 -6.15 -18.86 0.60
N LEU A 180 -7.07 -17.91 0.77
CA LEU A 180 -7.68 -17.62 2.07
C LEU A 180 -8.88 -18.53 2.25
N THR A 181 -8.86 -19.33 3.31
CA THR A 181 -10.06 -20.02 3.79
C THR A 181 -10.90 -19.00 4.53
N ILE A 182 -11.99 -18.54 3.89
CA ILE A 182 -13.00 -17.67 4.49
C ILE A 182 -14.08 -18.54 5.12
#